data_AF-A0A165I866-F1
#
_entry.id   AF-A0A165I866-F1
#
_cell.length_a   1.000
_cell.length_b   1.000
_cell.length_c   1.000
_cell.angle_alpha   90.00
_cell.angle_beta   90.00
_cell.angle_gamma   90.00
#
_symmetry.space_group_name_H-M   'P 1'
#
loop_
_entity.id
_entity.type
_entity.pdbx_description
1 polymer ?
#
loop_
_entity_poly.entity_id
_entity_poly.type
_entity_poly.pdbx_seq_one_letter_code
_entity_poly.pdbx_strand_id
1 'polypeptide(L)'
;MSPSTADMHSTFVPTMAQGGSFVPSRTAYDPAESNFGRDPDDALHEPDPPGYKYKSGPSVRGCGNVLTIAILVAAIVGLFMGYPLADWISHGGIRKLMSSNIFVNGTGQAAVLATIPKLIDPATPDTAKTRTGFDGFEYELVFSDEFEVPDRSFYPGDDPFWEAQDIWYGATKDLEWYDPSQVTTGDGKLRIKLELSDPTINHNLTMKSGMLTGWNKFCFSSGYIEISAQLPGAPMTAGYWPGAWLLGNLGRAGYGASTDGLWPYAYDSCDVGVMPNQTNAEHTEPIPALGPLPDPYGRPDFNRELSWLPGQRLSACTCKGEDHPGPWLEKEGRYRGRGSPEIDIIEAQKCKRRGPLAHQCVSQSAQFAPFSNTYNFDPIGTEIHSPEKTERNQYHGSALQQSVSCITNVSDSTMADGELGGGFGLFGFEYFADPDDPSQSYVTWISDGEKSHTVRGTSVGPDASVGVGQRLVAPEPMFIILNLGVSSSFQTVDMTAMTFPSYFLIDYVRVYQRKGSSDSAIGCDPPEYPTSKYIEDHLDVYMNPNLSFWSQTSYTVPLNKMRNPGSC
;
A
#
# COMPACT_ATOMS: atom_id res chain seq x y z
N MET A 1 -4.55 -30.13 -69.59
CA MET A 1 -3.27 -30.34 -70.30
C MET A 1 -2.33 -31.04 -69.33
N SER A 2 -1.82 -32.21 -69.71
CA SER A 2 -0.64 -32.86 -69.09
C SER A 2 0.62 -32.46 -69.91
N PRO A 3 1.85 -32.88 -69.57
CA PRO A 3 2.35 -33.63 -68.40
C PRO A 3 3.43 -32.80 -67.64
N SER A 4 4.51 -33.25 -66.98
CA SER A 4 5.17 -34.56 -66.73
C SER A 4 6.18 -34.49 -65.57
N THR A 5 6.35 -35.61 -64.84
CA THR A 5 7.63 -36.14 -64.25
C THR A 5 8.43 -35.33 -63.19
N ALA A 6 8.99 -35.93 -62.12
CA ALA A 6 9.01 -37.34 -61.68
C ALA A 6 9.39 -37.49 -60.17
N ASP A 7 8.85 -38.55 -59.53
CA ASP A 7 9.44 -39.51 -58.56
C ASP A 7 10.32 -39.04 -57.36
N MET A 8 10.37 -39.71 -56.19
CA MET A 8 9.91 -41.07 -55.82
C MET A 8 9.56 -41.24 -54.32
N HIS A 9 8.71 -42.24 -54.05
CA HIS A 9 8.34 -42.90 -52.77
C HIS A 9 9.52 -43.40 -51.87
N SER A 10 9.38 -43.84 -50.60
CA SER A 10 8.23 -44.10 -49.68
C SER A 10 8.69 -44.18 -48.20
N THR A 11 7.74 -43.94 -47.29
CA THR A 11 7.57 -44.50 -45.92
C THR A 11 8.33 -45.80 -45.56
N PHE A 12 8.77 -45.92 -44.29
CA PHE A 12 9.60 -47.03 -43.78
C PHE A 12 9.22 -47.48 -42.34
N VAL A 13 8.65 -48.69 -42.19
CA VAL A 13 8.30 -49.42 -40.93
C VAL A 13 8.05 -50.91 -41.33
N PRO A 14 8.29 -52.00 -40.54
CA PRO A 14 9.27 -52.31 -39.48
C PRO A 14 10.01 -53.71 -39.58
N THR A 15 11.00 -53.92 -38.69
CA THR A 15 11.39 -55.18 -37.97
C THR A 15 12.00 -56.46 -38.62
N MET A 16 12.95 -57.02 -37.83
CA MET A 16 13.42 -58.43 -37.67
C MET A 16 14.34 -59.13 -38.70
N ALA A 17 15.51 -59.61 -38.21
CA ALA A 17 15.99 -61.00 -38.33
C ALA A 17 17.14 -61.30 -37.34
N GLN A 18 17.35 -62.59 -37.00
CA GLN A 18 18.40 -63.09 -36.09
C GLN A 18 19.58 -63.76 -36.84
N GLY A 19 20.76 -63.80 -36.20
CA GLY A 19 21.65 -64.99 -36.17
C GLY A 19 22.86 -65.05 -37.12
N GLY A 20 23.98 -65.66 -36.66
CA GLY A 20 25.05 -66.16 -37.56
C GLY A 20 26.51 -66.14 -37.06
N SER A 21 26.89 -67.13 -36.24
CA SER A 21 28.21 -67.64 -35.80
C SER A 21 29.57 -67.23 -36.46
N PHE A 22 30.64 -67.32 -35.66
CA PHE A 22 32.08 -67.20 -35.99
C PHE A 22 32.73 -68.46 -36.61
N VAL A 23 33.76 -68.28 -37.47
CA VAL A 23 34.94 -69.18 -37.65
C VAL A 23 36.18 -68.33 -38.04
N PRO A 24 37.40 -68.58 -37.53
CA PRO A 24 38.56 -67.69 -37.70
C PRO A 24 39.53 -68.08 -38.85
N SER A 25 40.32 -67.10 -39.31
CA SER A 25 41.46 -67.30 -40.22
C SER A 25 42.80 -67.08 -39.50
N ARG A 26 43.77 -67.97 -39.72
CA ARG A 26 45.17 -67.82 -39.26
C ARG A 26 46.01 -67.21 -40.37
N THR A 27 46.82 -66.21 -40.04
CA THR A 27 48.06 -65.88 -40.75
C THR A 27 49.21 -65.84 -39.74
N ALA A 28 50.34 -66.45 -40.11
CA ALA A 28 51.47 -66.68 -39.20
C ALA A 28 52.38 -65.45 -39.05
N TYR A 29 53.13 -65.42 -37.94
CA TYR A 29 54.05 -64.36 -37.54
C TYR A 29 55.47 -64.64 -38.06
N ASP A 30 56.14 -63.64 -38.62
CA ASP A 30 57.55 -63.69 -39.04
C ASP A 30 58.41 -62.83 -38.09
N PRO A 31 59.43 -63.37 -37.38
CA PRO A 31 60.12 -62.65 -36.31
C PRO A 31 61.23 -61.68 -36.76
N ALA A 32 61.42 -61.42 -38.06
CA ALA A 32 62.66 -60.83 -38.57
C ALA A 32 62.80 -59.28 -38.49
N GLU A 33 61.74 -58.52 -38.15
CA GLU A 33 61.75 -57.04 -38.22
C GLU A 33 61.64 -56.29 -36.86
N SER A 34 61.90 -56.95 -35.72
CA SER A 34 61.89 -56.27 -34.41
C SER A 34 63.29 -55.77 -33.99
N ASN A 35 63.65 -54.52 -34.36
CA ASN A 35 64.81 -53.84 -33.76
C ASN A 35 64.80 -52.30 -33.89
N PHE A 36 63.73 -51.66 -33.44
CA PHE A 36 63.79 -50.25 -33.01
C PHE A 36 63.93 -50.21 -31.48
N GLY A 37 64.75 -49.29 -30.97
CA GLY A 37 65.05 -49.18 -29.53
C GLY A 37 63.90 -48.59 -28.71
N ARG A 38 64.07 -48.57 -27.38
CA ARG A 38 63.01 -48.27 -26.40
C ARG A 38 62.11 -47.09 -26.77
N ASP A 39 60.81 -47.36 -26.89
CA ASP A 39 59.74 -46.40 -27.15
C ASP A 39 59.31 -45.71 -25.83
N PRO A 40 58.76 -44.48 -25.81
CA PRO A 40 58.37 -43.80 -24.56
C PRO A 40 57.32 -44.57 -23.73
N ASP A 41 56.56 -45.44 -24.39
CA ASP A 41 55.48 -46.22 -23.79
C ASP A 41 55.95 -47.60 -23.28
N ASP A 42 57.21 -48.01 -23.51
CA ASP A 42 57.76 -49.29 -23.02
C ASP A 42 57.74 -49.42 -21.48
N ALA A 43 57.70 -48.29 -20.77
CA ALA A 43 57.51 -48.25 -19.32
C ALA A 43 56.12 -48.76 -18.86
N LEU A 44 55.18 -48.98 -19.79
CA LEU A 44 53.88 -49.64 -19.56
C LEU A 44 53.90 -51.14 -19.93
N HIS A 45 54.99 -51.64 -20.51
CA HIS A 45 55.09 -52.98 -21.10
C HIS A 45 56.21 -53.85 -20.50
N GLU A 46 57.23 -53.26 -19.85
CA GLU A 46 58.16 -53.99 -19.00
C GLU A 46 57.50 -54.31 -17.63
N PRO A 47 57.36 -55.59 -17.22
CA PRO A 47 56.78 -55.93 -15.92
C PRO A 47 57.73 -55.57 -14.77
N ASP A 48 57.22 -54.76 -13.83
CA ASP A 48 57.97 -54.26 -12.67
C ASP A 48 58.68 -55.37 -11.87
N PRO A 49 59.96 -55.17 -11.47
CA PRO A 49 60.69 -56.17 -10.68
C PRO A 49 60.09 -56.33 -9.27
N PRO A 50 60.16 -57.54 -8.66
CA PRO A 50 59.52 -57.81 -7.37
C PRO A 50 59.98 -56.86 -6.26
N GLY A 51 59.05 -56.04 -5.74
CA GLY A 51 59.30 -55.04 -4.70
C GLY A 51 59.28 -53.58 -5.16
N TYR A 52 59.10 -53.31 -6.46
CA TYR A 52 58.89 -51.95 -6.96
C TYR A 52 57.64 -51.30 -6.34
N LYS A 53 57.79 -50.07 -5.83
CA LYS A 53 56.66 -49.26 -5.32
C LYS A 53 56.41 -48.10 -6.27
N TYR A 54 55.37 -48.24 -7.08
CA TYR A 54 54.91 -47.22 -8.03
C TYR A 54 54.66 -45.88 -7.30
N LYS A 55 55.40 -44.83 -7.68
CA LYS A 55 55.15 -43.47 -7.20
C LYS A 55 54.05 -42.81 -8.05
N SER A 56 52.79 -43.10 -7.72
CA SER A 56 51.64 -42.43 -8.33
C SER A 56 51.57 -40.97 -7.90
N GLY A 57 52.09 -40.07 -8.74
CA GLY A 57 51.87 -38.63 -8.66
C GLY A 57 51.44 -38.10 -10.02
N PRO A 58 50.56 -37.07 -10.09
CA PRO A 58 50.18 -36.49 -11.37
C PRO A 58 51.41 -35.86 -12.05
N SER A 59 51.60 -36.15 -13.33
CA SER A 59 52.71 -35.56 -14.09
C SER A 59 52.54 -34.05 -14.21
N VAL A 60 53.64 -33.30 -14.29
CA VAL A 60 53.60 -31.83 -14.45
C VAL A 60 52.74 -31.41 -15.65
N ARG A 61 52.76 -32.21 -16.72
CA ARG A 61 51.94 -32.02 -17.92
C ARG A 61 50.46 -32.33 -17.67
N GLY A 62 50.15 -33.35 -16.86
CA GLY A 62 48.80 -33.64 -16.38
C GLY A 62 48.22 -32.50 -15.54
N CYS A 63 48.99 -31.98 -14.58
CA CYS A 63 48.60 -30.81 -13.79
C CYS A 63 48.36 -29.57 -14.66
N GLY A 64 49.24 -29.33 -15.65
CA GLY A 64 49.07 -28.24 -16.63
C GLY A 64 47.77 -28.36 -17.42
N ASN A 65 47.49 -29.55 -17.98
CA ASN A 65 46.26 -29.79 -18.74
C ASN A 65 45.00 -29.59 -17.88
N VAL A 66 44.98 -30.09 -16.64
CA VAL A 66 43.86 -29.91 -15.71
C VAL A 66 43.66 -28.44 -15.36
N LEU A 67 44.74 -27.68 -15.14
CA LEU A 67 44.66 -26.23 -14.89
C LEU A 67 44.10 -25.47 -16.11
N THR A 68 44.54 -25.80 -17.33
CA THR A 68 44.00 -25.18 -18.55
C THR A 68 42.52 -25.49 -18.74
N ILE A 69 42.07 -26.73 -18.45
CA ILE A 69 40.65 -27.10 -18.49
C ILE A 69 39.87 -26.33 -17.43
N ALA A 70 40.38 -26.20 -16.20
CA ALA A 70 39.73 -25.44 -15.14
C ALA A 70 39.56 -23.95 -15.50
N ILE A 71 40.58 -23.33 -16.12
CA ILE A 71 40.51 -21.94 -16.60
C ILE A 71 39.48 -21.80 -17.74
N LEU A 72 39.44 -22.74 -18.69
CA LEU A 72 38.45 -22.74 -19.78
C LEU A 72 37.02 -22.89 -19.24
N VAL A 73 36.78 -23.81 -18.30
CA VAL A 73 35.48 -23.98 -17.65
C VAL A 73 35.08 -22.71 -16.88
N ALA A 74 36.00 -22.12 -16.12
CA ALA A 74 35.75 -20.87 -15.40
C ALA A 74 35.43 -19.70 -16.35
N ALA A 75 36.12 -19.59 -17.49
CA ALA A 75 35.83 -18.58 -18.50
C ALA A 75 34.46 -18.78 -19.17
N ILE A 76 34.08 -20.02 -19.47
CA ILE A 76 32.76 -20.37 -20.02
C ILE A 76 31.65 -20.06 -19.00
N VAL A 77 31.80 -20.47 -17.74
CA VAL A 77 30.84 -20.14 -16.67
C VAL A 77 30.76 -18.63 -16.45
N GLY A 78 31.90 -17.92 -16.46
CA GLY A 78 31.94 -16.47 -16.38
C GLY A 78 31.19 -15.79 -17.54
N LEU A 79 31.34 -16.27 -18.77
CA LEU A 79 30.70 -15.69 -19.95
C LEU A 79 29.19 -16.02 -20.07
N PHE A 80 28.78 -17.24 -19.72
CA PHE A 80 27.40 -17.71 -19.94
C PHE A 80 26.51 -17.72 -18.68
N MET A 81 27.07 -17.61 -17.48
CA MET A 81 26.31 -17.46 -16.23
C MET A 81 26.65 -16.17 -15.49
N GLY A 82 27.95 -15.86 -15.36
CA GLY A 82 28.41 -14.66 -14.64
C GLY A 82 28.01 -13.35 -15.31
N TYR A 83 28.28 -13.20 -16.61
CA TYR A 83 28.00 -11.99 -17.37
C TYR A 83 26.48 -11.69 -17.47
N PRO A 84 25.58 -12.64 -17.84
CA PRO A 84 24.15 -12.37 -17.84
C PRO A 84 23.59 -12.03 -16.46
N LEU A 85 24.11 -12.63 -15.38
CA LEU A 85 23.69 -12.30 -14.03
C LEU A 85 24.15 -10.89 -13.61
N ALA A 86 25.40 -10.53 -13.91
CA ALA A 86 25.93 -9.20 -13.61
C ALA A 86 25.21 -8.10 -14.42
N ASP A 87 24.94 -8.35 -15.70
CA ASP A 87 24.17 -7.48 -16.60
C ASP A 87 22.71 -7.30 -16.13
N TRP A 88 22.07 -8.38 -15.69
CA TRP A 88 20.72 -8.35 -15.14
C TRP A 88 20.64 -7.60 -13.80
N ILE A 89 21.65 -7.72 -12.93
CA ILE A 89 21.73 -6.95 -11.69
C ILE A 89 21.96 -5.46 -11.99
N SER A 90 22.93 -5.12 -12.85
CA SER A 90 23.31 -3.73 -13.13
C SER A 90 22.24 -2.94 -13.89
N HIS A 91 21.47 -3.59 -14.76
CA HIS A 91 20.39 -2.97 -15.53
C HIS A 91 18.99 -3.12 -14.90
N GLY A 92 18.92 -3.44 -13.60
CA GLY A 92 17.67 -3.38 -12.84
C GLY A 92 16.66 -4.48 -13.19
N GLY A 93 17.11 -5.68 -13.55
CA GLY A 93 16.24 -6.84 -13.80
C GLY A 93 15.34 -7.19 -12.60
N ILE A 94 15.82 -6.97 -11.38
CA ILE A 94 15.04 -7.05 -10.13
C ILE A 94 13.91 -6.00 -10.12
N ARG A 95 14.21 -4.74 -10.51
CA ARG A 95 13.21 -3.66 -10.59
C ARG A 95 12.10 -4.01 -11.57
N LYS A 96 12.43 -4.66 -12.70
CA LYS A 96 11.43 -5.10 -13.68
C LYS A 96 10.53 -6.23 -13.15
N LEU A 97 11.02 -7.08 -12.26
CA LEU A 97 10.23 -8.11 -11.57
C LEU A 97 9.32 -7.54 -10.48
N MET A 98 9.70 -6.43 -9.85
CA MET A 98 8.83 -5.71 -8.90
C MET A 98 7.84 -4.77 -9.61
N SER A 99 8.21 -4.15 -10.73
CA SER A 99 7.35 -3.24 -11.51
C SER A 99 6.45 -3.98 -12.52
N SER A 100 6.67 -5.27 -12.74
CA SER A 100 5.76 -6.12 -13.50
C SER A 100 5.66 -7.48 -12.82
N ASN A 101 4.49 -7.74 -12.22
CA ASN A 101 4.13 -8.94 -11.45
C ASN A 101 4.19 -10.24 -12.28
N ILE A 102 5.38 -10.64 -12.70
CA ILE A 102 5.63 -11.81 -13.54
C ILE A 102 6.83 -12.58 -12.99
N PHE A 103 6.58 -13.41 -11.98
CA PHE A 103 7.51 -14.44 -11.54
C PHE A 103 7.63 -15.53 -12.62
N VAL A 104 8.51 -15.30 -13.61
CA VAL A 104 8.84 -16.30 -14.63
C VAL A 104 9.75 -17.37 -14.02
N ASN A 105 9.20 -18.57 -13.77
CA ASN A 105 10.04 -19.73 -13.45
C ASN A 105 10.85 -20.16 -14.69
N GLY A 106 12.02 -20.76 -14.46
CA GLY A 106 13.10 -20.98 -15.44
C GLY A 106 12.83 -21.93 -16.62
N THR A 107 11.57 -22.23 -16.94
CA THR A 107 11.16 -22.99 -18.15
C THR A 107 10.58 -22.09 -19.25
N GLY A 108 10.43 -20.78 -19.02
CA GLY A 108 9.85 -19.85 -20.00
C GLY A 108 8.35 -20.03 -20.25
N GLN A 109 7.71 -20.94 -19.52
CA GLN A 109 6.26 -21.03 -19.43
C GLN A 109 5.80 -20.03 -18.37
N ALA A 110 5.02 -19.03 -18.78
CA ALA A 110 4.13 -18.37 -17.85
C ALA A 110 3.12 -19.41 -17.38
N ALA A 111 3.38 -20.03 -16.22
CA ALA A 111 2.32 -20.65 -15.46
C ALA A 111 1.26 -19.57 -15.28
N VAL A 112 0.03 -19.82 -15.73
CA VAL A 112 -1.06 -18.90 -15.46
C VAL A 112 -1.16 -18.80 -13.94
N LEU A 113 -0.84 -17.63 -13.40
CA LEU A 113 -0.85 -17.29 -11.99
C LEU A 113 -2.31 -17.21 -11.49
N ALA A 114 -3.04 -18.32 -11.65
CA ALA A 114 -4.48 -18.43 -11.40
C ALA A 114 -4.85 -18.16 -9.93
N THR A 115 -3.87 -18.24 -9.04
CA THR A 115 -3.98 -18.00 -7.60
C THR A 115 -3.53 -16.61 -7.15
N ILE A 116 -2.98 -15.76 -8.03
CA ILE A 116 -2.63 -14.38 -7.65
C ILE A 116 -3.86 -13.48 -7.86
N PRO A 117 -4.28 -12.70 -6.84
CA PRO A 117 -5.32 -11.69 -6.98
C PRO A 117 -5.06 -10.75 -8.16
N LYS A 118 -6.13 -10.36 -8.85
CA LYS A 118 -6.08 -9.42 -9.98
C LYS A 118 -6.68 -8.09 -9.54
N LEU A 119 -6.32 -7.00 -10.23
CA LEU A 119 -6.89 -5.68 -9.96
C LEU A 119 -8.42 -5.72 -9.96
N ILE A 120 -9.02 -6.39 -10.95
CA ILE A 120 -10.44 -6.73 -10.93
C ILE A 120 -10.58 -8.20 -10.54
N ASP A 121 -11.20 -8.47 -9.40
CA ASP A 121 -11.49 -9.82 -8.94
C ASP A 121 -12.34 -10.56 -10.00
N PRO A 122 -11.95 -11.78 -10.44
CA PRO A 122 -12.77 -12.61 -11.31
C PRO A 122 -14.18 -12.93 -10.79
N ALA A 123 -14.42 -12.84 -9.48
CA ALA A 123 -15.72 -13.02 -8.86
C ALA A 123 -16.64 -11.80 -9.01
N THR A 124 -16.11 -10.60 -9.30
CA THR A 124 -16.93 -9.38 -9.39
C THR A 124 -17.99 -9.51 -10.49
N PRO A 125 -19.29 -9.36 -10.16
CA PRO A 125 -20.37 -9.56 -11.12
C PRO A 125 -20.31 -8.50 -12.23
N ASP A 126 -20.70 -8.88 -13.46
CA ASP A 126 -20.67 -7.98 -14.62
C ASP A 126 -21.47 -6.69 -14.41
N THR A 127 -22.54 -6.75 -13.59
CA THR A 127 -23.37 -5.59 -13.22
C THR A 127 -22.64 -4.56 -12.35
N ALA A 128 -21.52 -4.92 -11.71
CA ALA A 128 -20.71 -4.04 -10.88
C ALA A 128 -19.47 -3.49 -11.60
N LYS A 129 -19.29 -3.76 -12.90
CA LYS A 129 -18.12 -3.29 -13.67
C LYS A 129 -18.23 -1.84 -14.15
N THR A 130 -19.43 -1.26 -14.10
CA THR A 130 -19.71 0.12 -14.50
C THR A 130 -20.78 0.74 -13.62
N ARG A 131 -20.70 2.03 -13.35
CA ARG A 131 -21.75 2.81 -12.68
C ARG A 131 -21.89 4.21 -13.28
N THR A 132 -22.97 4.91 -12.96
CA THR A 132 -23.06 6.36 -13.16
C THR A 132 -22.65 7.05 -11.85
N GLY A 133 -21.78 8.05 -11.93
CA GLY A 133 -21.41 8.89 -10.79
C GLY A 133 -22.55 9.82 -10.36
N PHE A 134 -22.41 10.41 -9.17
CA PHE A 134 -23.31 11.46 -8.67
C PHE A 134 -23.12 12.79 -9.41
N ASP A 135 -21.97 12.99 -10.02
CA ASP A 135 -21.69 14.00 -11.05
C ASP A 135 -22.35 13.74 -12.41
N GLY A 136 -22.89 12.55 -12.64
CA GLY A 136 -23.54 12.14 -13.90
C GLY A 136 -22.60 11.56 -14.97
N PHE A 137 -21.30 11.39 -14.71
CA PHE A 137 -20.38 10.73 -15.65
C PHE A 137 -20.51 9.19 -15.60
N GLU A 138 -20.05 8.51 -16.66
CA GLU A 138 -19.88 7.05 -16.65
C GLU A 138 -18.56 6.71 -15.94
N TYR A 139 -18.60 5.75 -15.02
CA TYR A 139 -17.46 5.25 -14.27
C TYR A 139 -17.23 3.78 -14.60
N GLU A 140 -15.97 3.39 -14.76
CA GLU A 140 -15.54 2.01 -14.91
C GLU A 140 -14.84 1.51 -13.63
N LEU A 141 -15.06 0.24 -13.29
CA LEU A 141 -14.40 -0.41 -12.16
C LEU A 141 -12.90 -0.59 -12.47
N VAL A 142 -12.04 -0.07 -11.59
CA VAL A 142 -10.57 -0.12 -11.73
C VAL A 142 -9.90 -1.01 -10.68
N PHE A 143 -10.57 -1.26 -9.56
CA PHE A 143 -10.15 -2.26 -8.57
C PHE A 143 -11.35 -2.91 -7.88
N SER A 144 -11.26 -4.20 -7.60
CA SER A 144 -12.19 -4.93 -6.74
C SER A 144 -11.52 -6.09 -6.01
N ASP A 145 -12.00 -6.36 -4.81
CA ASP A 145 -11.74 -7.59 -4.06
C ASP A 145 -13.06 -8.06 -3.44
N GLU A 146 -13.52 -9.25 -3.81
CA GLU A 146 -14.76 -9.87 -3.33
C GLU A 146 -14.48 -10.92 -2.24
N PHE A 147 -13.21 -11.14 -1.88
CA PHE A 147 -12.76 -12.00 -0.78
C PHE A 147 -13.29 -13.46 -0.81
N GLU A 148 -13.70 -13.96 -1.97
CA GLU A 148 -14.32 -15.28 -2.17
C GLU A 148 -13.37 -16.46 -1.96
N VAL A 149 -12.06 -16.26 -2.13
CA VAL A 149 -11.05 -17.28 -1.83
C VAL A 149 -10.90 -17.38 -0.30
N PRO A 150 -11.23 -18.51 0.36
CA PRO A 150 -11.15 -18.64 1.80
C PRO A 150 -9.70 -18.76 2.29
N ASP A 151 -9.49 -18.47 3.58
CA ASP A 151 -8.22 -18.62 4.29
C ASP A 151 -7.03 -17.86 3.63
N ARG A 152 -7.29 -16.72 2.99
CA ARG A 152 -6.23 -15.84 2.47
C ARG A 152 -5.39 -15.31 3.63
N SER A 153 -4.08 -15.49 3.51
CA SER A 153 -3.09 -14.85 4.35
C SER A 153 -2.83 -13.42 3.88
N PHE A 154 -2.70 -12.50 4.83
CA PHE A 154 -2.35 -11.11 4.59
C PHE A 154 -1.06 -10.69 5.31
N TYR A 155 -0.22 -11.65 5.73
CA TYR A 155 1.10 -11.34 6.29
C TYR A 155 1.97 -10.57 5.27
N PRO A 156 2.98 -9.80 5.72
CA PRO A 156 3.83 -9.02 4.84
C PRO A 156 4.45 -9.83 3.69
N GLY A 157 4.05 -9.46 2.46
CA GLY A 157 4.46 -10.11 1.22
C GLY A 157 3.54 -11.21 0.66
N ASP A 158 2.50 -11.65 1.38
CA ASP A 158 1.63 -12.76 0.95
C ASP A 158 0.57 -12.34 -0.09
N ASP A 159 0.08 -11.09 -0.01
CA ASP A 159 -0.95 -10.54 -0.91
C ASP A 159 -0.41 -9.34 -1.72
N PRO A 160 -0.72 -9.23 -3.03
CA PRO A 160 -0.20 -8.16 -3.90
C PRO A 160 -0.87 -6.80 -3.69
N PHE A 161 -2.05 -6.74 -3.06
CA PHE A 161 -2.81 -5.50 -2.86
C PHE A 161 -2.95 -5.13 -1.39
N TRP A 162 -2.92 -6.10 -0.49
CA TRP A 162 -3.18 -5.91 0.93
C TRP A 162 -2.02 -6.34 1.83
N GLU A 163 -1.92 -5.76 3.02
CA GLU A 163 -0.98 -6.16 4.07
C GLU A 163 -1.58 -5.93 5.45
N ALA A 164 -1.70 -6.97 6.26
CA ALA A 164 -2.13 -6.85 7.65
C ALA A 164 -0.94 -6.41 8.52
N GLN A 165 -1.18 -5.43 9.40
CA GLN A 165 -0.12 -4.83 10.21
C GLN A 165 0.11 -5.60 11.53
N ASP A 166 1.35 -5.53 12.02
CA ASP A 166 1.81 -6.07 13.31
C ASP A 166 2.33 -4.93 14.19
N ILE A 167 1.42 -4.14 14.78
CA ILE A 167 1.71 -2.86 15.44
C ILE A 167 0.74 -2.54 16.59
N TRP A 168 1.21 -1.72 17.54
CA TRP A 168 0.32 -0.91 18.38
C TRP A 168 0.11 0.47 17.75
N TYR A 169 -1.15 0.88 17.58
CA TYR A 169 -1.48 2.14 16.93
C TYR A 169 -1.54 3.30 17.94
N GLY A 170 -0.37 3.86 18.23
CA GLY A 170 -0.20 4.87 19.28
C GLY A 170 -0.89 6.23 19.02
N ALA A 171 -1.21 6.57 17.76
CA ALA A 171 -1.78 7.87 17.41
C ALA A 171 -3.16 8.13 18.05
N THR A 172 -3.99 7.08 18.12
CA THR A 172 -5.32 7.10 18.77
C THR A 172 -5.30 6.44 20.14
N LYS A 173 -4.16 5.86 20.56
CA LYS A 173 -3.97 5.13 21.83
C LYS A 173 -4.95 3.94 21.93
N ASP A 174 -4.94 3.12 20.90
CA ASP A 174 -5.77 1.93 20.77
C ASP A 174 -5.50 0.95 21.93
N LEU A 175 -6.53 0.20 22.35
CA LEU A 175 -6.43 -0.72 23.51
C LEU A 175 -5.96 -2.13 23.11
N GLU A 176 -5.90 -2.39 21.82
CA GLU A 176 -5.51 -3.61 21.15
C GLU A 176 -4.14 -3.53 20.49
N TRP A 177 -3.51 -4.69 20.32
CA TRP A 177 -2.44 -4.87 19.35
C TRP A 177 -3.06 -5.30 18.01
N TYR A 178 -2.69 -4.64 16.91
CA TYR A 178 -3.03 -5.10 15.56
C TYR A 178 -2.04 -6.18 15.15
N ASP A 179 -2.54 -7.36 14.77
CA ASP A 179 -1.74 -8.54 14.43
C ASP A 179 -2.29 -9.21 13.16
N PRO A 180 -1.42 -9.67 12.24
CA PRO A 180 -1.86 -10.28 10.99
C PRO A 180 -2.75 -11.52 11.15
N SER A 181 -2.65 -12.26 12.26
CA SER A 181 -3.48 -13.44 12.56
C SER A 181 -4.96 -13.11 12.80
N GLN A 182 -5.33 -11.83 12.85
CA GLN A 182 -6.72 -11.37 13.04
C GLN A 182 -7.40 -11.00 11.73
N VAL A 183 -6.68 -11.02 10.61
CA VAL A 183 -7.21 -10.72 9.27
C VAL A 183 -7.13 -11.97 8.41
N THR A 184 -8.27 -12.45 7.93
CA THR A 184 -8.40 -13.60 7.03
C THR A 184 -9.65 -13.47 6.17
N THR A 185 -9.87 -14.37 5.21
CA THR A 185 -11.11 -14.47 4.44
C THR A 185 -11.86 -15.77 4.72
N GLY A 186 -13.17 -15.78 4.49
CA GLY A 186 -13.95 -17.01 4.43
C GLY A 186 -15.45 -16.77 4.43
N ASP A 187 -16.19 -17.72 3.86
CA ASP A 187 -17.62 -17.60 3.55
C ASP A 187 -17.94 -16.34 2.71
N GLY A 188 -17.11 -16.04 1.69
CA GLY A 188 -17.32 -14.94 0.74
C GLY A 188 -17.15 -13.54 1.35
N LYS A 189 -16.13 -13.33 2.19
CA LYS A 189 -15.88 -12.05 2.88
C LYS A 189 -14.51 -11.99 3.55
N LEU A 190 -14.00 -10.78 3.70
CA LEU A 190 -12.94 -10.43 4.63
C LEU A 190 -13.47 -10.46 6.07
N ARG A 191 -12.63 -10.95 6.99
CA ARG A 191 -12.89 -11.06 8.42
C ARG A 191 -11.78 -10.34 9.18
N ILE A 192 -12.12 -9.23 9.82
CA ILE A 192 -11.25 -8.56 10.79
C ILE A 192 -11.79 -8.91 12.18
N LYS A 193 -11.08 -9.77 12.90
CA LYS A 193 -11.45 -10.24 14.24
C LYS A 193 -10.92 -9.30 15.31
N LEU A 194 -11.66 -9.18 16.41
CA LEU A 194 -11.25 -8.57 17.67
C LEU A 194 -11.51 -9.56 18.80
N GLU A 195 -10.48 -9.92 19.56
CA GLU A 195 -10.59 -10.87 20.67
C GLU A 195 -9.81 -10.44 21.92
N LEU A 196 -10.18 -11.02 23.06
CA LEU A 196 -9.39 -10.92 24.28
C LEU A 196 -8.16 -11.84 24.17
N SER A 197 -7.01 -11.36 24.62
CA SER A 197 -5.75 -12.10 24.59
C SER A 197 -5.01 -11.97 25.92
N ASP A 198 -4.17 -12.96 26.25
CA ASP A 198 -3.33 -12.92 27.44
C ASP A 198 -2.22 -11.87 27.25
N PRO A 199 -2.15 -10.81 28.08
CA PRO A 199 -1.16 -9.74 27.95
C PRO A 199 0.29 -10.22 27.95
N THR A 200 0.58 -11.38 28.56
CA THR A 200 1.94 -11.95 28.62
C THR A 200 2.48 -12.41 27.27
N ILE A 201 1.59 -12.68 26.30
CA ILE A 201 1.93 -13.05 24.91
C ILE A 201 1.45 -12.00 23.89
N ASN A 202 0.68 -10.99 24.33
CA ASN A 202 0.08 -9.97 23.48
C ASN A 202 0.59 -8.57 23.84
N HIS A 203 1.91 -8.41 23.92
CA HIS A 203 2.57 -7.10 24.02
C HIS A 203 2.09 -6.24 25.22
N ASN A 204 1.69 -6.90 26.33
CA ASN A 204 1.10 -6.29 27.52
C ASN A 204 -0.26 -5.59 27.31
N LEU A 205 -0.96 -5.90 26.21
CA LEU A 205 -2.32 -5.45 25.91
C LEU A 205 -3.31 -6.61 26.05
N THR A 206 -4.52 -6.35 26.56
CA THR A 206 -5.57 -7.36 26.79
C THR A 206 -6.40 -7.70 25.57
N MET A 207 -6.22 -6.97 24.46
CA MET A 207 -7.03 -7.08 23.26
C MET A 207 -6.14 -7.24 22.03
N LYS A 208 -6.62 -8.00 21.05
CA LYS A 208 -5.93 -8.30 19.80
C LYS A 208 -6.89 -8.10 18.64
N SER A 209 -6.50 -7.35 17.61
CA SER A 209 -7.33 -7.11 16.42
C SER A 209 -6.54 -7.04 15.12
N GLY A 210 -7.19 -6.67 14.01
CA GLY A 210 -6.59 -6.57 12.68
C GLY A 210 -6.71 -5.18 12.08
N MET A 211 -5.65 -4.76 11.39
CA MET A 211 -5.62 -3.60 10.50
C MET A 211 -5.02 -4.06 9.17
N LEU A 212 -5.80 -3.98 8.09
CA LEU A 212 -5.41 -4.29 6.73
C LEU A 212 -5.18 -2.99 5.95
N THR A 213 -4.10 -2.90 5.18
CA THR A 213 -3.77 -1.70 4.41
C THR A 213 -3.29 -2.03 3.00
N GLY A 214 -3.63 -1.16 2.04
CA GLY A 214 -3.10 -1.17 0.68
C GLY A 214 -1.87 -0.26 0.47
N TRP A 215 -1.23 0.20 1.55
CA TRP A 215 -0.10 1.15 1.50
C TRP A 215 0.97 0.72 0.50
N ASN A 216 1.29 1.62 -0.43
CA ASN A 216 2.26 1.43 -1.50
C ASN A 216 2.02 0.18 -2.39
N LYS A 217 0.79 -0.36 -2.39
CA LYS A 217 0.36 -1.51 -3.22
C LYS A 217 -0.74 -1.11 -4.21
N PHE A 218 -1.89 -0.68 -3.70
CA PHE A 218 -2.98 -0.12 -4.50
C PHE A 218 -3.33 1.29 -4.01
N CYS A 219 -3.16 2.27 -4.89
CA CYS A 219 -3.56 3.64 -4.67
C CYS A 219 -4.36 4.17 -5.86
N PHE A 220 -5.15 5.21 -5.63
CA PHE A 220 -5.90 5.93 -6.67
C PHE A 220 -6.08 7.40 -6.29
N SER A 221 -6.28 8.25 -7.30
CA SER A 221 -6.59 9.68 -7.15
C SER A 221 -7.88 10.01 -7.88
N SER A 222 -8.84 10.62 -7.17
CA SER A 222 -10.24 10.80 -7.60
C SER A 222 -10.95 9.49 -7.98
N GLY A 223 -12.28 9.49 -7.90
CA GLY A 223 -13.09 8.35 -8.28
C GLY A 223 -14.25 8.10 -7.32
N TYR A 224 -14.70 6.86 -7.28
CA TYR A 224 -15.70 6.39 -6.35
C TYR A 224 -15.24 5.10 -5.69
N ILE A 225 -15.36 5.00 -4.37
CA ILE A 225 -15.06 3.82 -3.58
C ILE A 225 -16.28 3.40 -2.77
N GLU A 226 -16.52 2.10 -2.68
CA GLU A 226 -17.53 1.50 -1.80
C GLU A 226 -17.03 0.22 -1.14
N ILE A 227 -17.58 -0.04 0.05
CA ILE A 227 -17.49 -1.30 0.76
C ILE A 227 -18.90 -1.77 1.12
N SER A 228 -19.14 -3.07 0.99
CA SER A 228 -20.31 -3.75 1.56
C SER A 228 -19.87 -4.35 2.89
N ALA A 229 -20.36 -3.83 4.01
CA ALA A 229 -19.83 -4.17 5.33
C ALA A 229 -20.90 -4.43 6.39
N GLN A 230 -20.60 -5.35 7.29
CA GLN A 230 -21.35 -5.65 8.51
C GLN A 230 -20.54 -5.22 9.72
N LEU A 231 -21.18 -4.48 10.62
CA LEU A 231 -20.54 -3.83 11.75
C LEU A 231 -20.67 -4.68 13.04
N PRO A 232 -19.63 -4.71 13.89
CA PRO A 232 -19.60 -5.50 15.12
C PRO A 232 -20.55 -5.00 16.22
N GLY A 233 -21.12 -5.96 16.94
CA GLY A 233 -21.92 -5.74 18.15
C GLY A 233 -23.42 -5.59 17.91
N ALA A 234 -24.17 -5.57 19.01
CA ALA A 234 -25.59 -5.22 18.98
C ALA A 234 -25.77 -3.70 18.74
N PRO A 235 -26.93 -3.23 18.22
CA PRO A 235 -27.13 -1.81 17.86
C PRO A 235 -26.82 -0.78 18.95
N MET A 236 -26.94 -1.13 20.24
CA MET A 236 -26.68 -0.23 21.37
C MET A 236 -25.30 -0.42 22.05
N THR A 237 -24.46 -1.36 21.59
CA THR A 237 -23.12 -1.61 22.15
C THR A 237 -22.21 -0.40 21.96
N ALA A 238 -21.32 -0.14 22.93
CA ALA A 238 -20.36 0.97 22.89
C ALA A 238 -18.93 0.45 23.09
N GLY A 239 -18.01 0.81 22.19
CA GLY A 239 -16.60 0.46 22.31
C GLY A 239 -15.95 0.09 20.97
N TYR A 240 -16.60 -0.76 20.16
CA TYR A 240 -16.09 -1.10 18.84
C TYR A 240 -16.02 0.12 17.91
N TRP A 241 -14.90 0.27 17.23
CA TRP A 241 -14.64 1.32 16.25
C TRP A 241 -14.14 0.67 14.95
N PRO A 242 -15.04 0.06 14.15
CA PRO A 242 -14.71 -0.36 12.80
C PRO A 242 -14.44 0.88 11.94
N GLY A 243 -13.29 0.88 11.27
CA GLY A 243 -12.83 1.94 10.39
C GLY A 243 -12.60 1.43 8.98
N ALA A 244 -13.03 2.20 8.00
CA ALA A 244 -12.57 2.08 6.62
C ALA A 244 -12.32 3.48 6.08
N TRP A 245 -11.12 3.74 5.57
CA TRP A 245 -10.64 5.09 5.32
C TRP A 245 -9.50 5.08 4.29
N LEU A 246 -9.24 6.26 3.71
CA LEU A 246 -8.16 6.50 2.77
C LEU A 246 -7.10 7.39 3.39
N LEU A 247 -5.82 7.11 3.09
CA LEU A 247 -4.68 7.95 3.49
C LEU A 247 -3.74 8.18 2.30
N GLY A 248 -3.18 9.39 2.15
CA GLY A 248 -2.20 9.70 1.10
C GLY A 248 -0.90 8.90 1.22
N ASN A 249 -0.41 8.34 0.11
CA ASN A 249 0.66 7.32 0.12
C ASN A 249 2.02 7.77 0.71
N LEU A 250 2.27 9.08 0.79
CA LEU A 250 3.47 9.62 1.45
C LEU A 250 3.47 9.42 2.97
N GLY A 251 2.33 9.15 3.61
CA GLY A 251 2.25 8.69 4.99
C GLY A 251 1.92 7.20 5.07
N ARG A 252 2.42 6.51 6.11
CA ARG A 252 2.01 5.14 6.44
C ARG A 252 1.32 5.13 7.80
N ALA A 253 0.06 4.69 7.81
CA ALA A 253 -0.75 4.60 9.03
C ALA A 253 -0.04 3.77 10.11
N GLY A 254 0.10 4.31 11.31
CA GLY A 254 0.80 3.68 12.44
C GLY A 254 2.30 3.97 12.53
N TYR A 255 2.90 4.61 11.52
CA TYR A 255 4.33 4.93 11.47
C TYR A 255 4.50 6.44 11.63
N GLY A 256 4.48 6.92 12.88
CA GLY A 256 4.30 8.34 13.21
C GLY A 256 5.29 9.29 12.52
N ALA A 257 6.57 8.95 12.45
CA ALA A 257 7.57 9.78 11.77
C ALA A 257 7.32 9.89 10.25
N SER A 258 6.65 8.92 9.63
CA SER A 258 6.25 9.02 8.21
C SER A 258 5.10 10.02 8.00
N THR A 259 4.18 10.14 8.95
CA THR A 259 3.04 11.07 8.88
C THR A 259 3.34 12.45 9.48
N ASP A 260 4.40 12.58 10.29
CA ASP A 260 4.84 13.82 10.93
C ASP A 260 5.09 14.93 9.89
N GLY A 261 4.33 16.02 10.01
CA GLY A 261 4.32 17.14 9.06
C GLY A 261 3.73 16.84 7.67
N LEU A 262 3.13 15.67 7.43
CA LEU A 262 2.42 15.33 6.19
C LEU A 262 0.93 15.13 6.39
N TRP A 263 0.52 14.47 7.47
CA TRP A 263 -0.89 14.35 7.83
C TRP A 263 -1.36 15.57 8.63
N PRO A 264 -2.57 16.10 8.42
CA PRO A 264 -3.55 15.81 7.35
C PRO A 264 -3.47 16.84 6.20
N TYR A 265 -2.27 17.19 5.73
CA TYR A 265 -2.12 18.26 4.73
C TYR A 265 -2.60 17.83 3.32
N ALA A 266 -3.54 18.61 2.78
CA ALA A 266 -3.83 18.71 1.34
C ALA A 266 -3.70 20.18 0.94
N TYR A 267 -2.45 20.63 0.75
CA TYR A 267 -2.13 22.06 0.69
C TYR A 267 -0.96 22.35 -0.26
N ASP A 268 -1.19 23.29 -1.18
CA ASP A 268 -0.23 23.72 -2.20
C ASP A 268 0.12 25.23 -2.12
N SER A 269 -0.30 25.91 -1.05
CA SER A 269 0.02 27.33 -0.83
C SER A 269 1.33 27.49 -0.05
N CYS A 270 2.05 28.59 -0.32
CA CYS A 270 3.24 28.98 0.45
C CYS A 270 2.95 30.22 1.29
N ASP A 271 2.42 29.98 2.49
CA ASP A 271 2.03 30.98 3.48
C ASP A 271 2.21 30.43 4.92
N VAL A 272 1.69 31.12 5.93
CA VAL A 272 1.89 30.74 7.35
C VAL A 272 1.30 29.36 7.70
N GLY A 273 0.41 28.83 6.86
CA GLY A 273 -0.17 27.49 7.03
C GLY A 273 0.84 26.34 6.97
N VAL A 274 2.00 26.55 6.32
CA VAL A 274 3.07 25.55 6.24
C VAL A 274 4.07 25.64 7.41
N MET A 275 3.91 26.62 8.30
CA MET A 275 4.82 26.87 9.41
C MET A 275 4.38 26.17 10.71
N PRO A 276 5.30 25.93 11.65
CA PRO A 276 4.97 25.38 12.97
C PRO A 276 3.85 26.15 13.66
N ASN A 277 2.88 25.42 14.20
CA ASN A 277 1.69 25.94 14.89
C ASN A 277 0.88 26.98 14.08
N GLN A 278 1.04 27.03 12.75
CA GLN A 278 0.48 28.09 11.88
C GLN A 278 0.91 29.51 12.28
N THR A 279 2.15 29.67 12.72
CA THR A 279 2.70 30.98 13.15
C THR A 279 3.93 31.39 12.34
N ASN A 280 4.24 32.68 12.29
CA ASN A 280 5.48 33.20 11.72
C ASN A 280 6.72 32.72 12.51
N ALA A 281 7.91 32.91 11.93
CA ALA A 281 9.17 32.46 12.54
C ALA A 281 9.43 33.09 13.94
N GLU A 282 8.91 34.29 14.19
CA GLU A 282 9.02 34.98 15.48
C GLU A 282 7.95 34.54 16.51
N HIS A 283 6.95 33.74 16.10
CA HIS A 283 5.81 33.29 16.91
C HIS A 283 5.01 34.48 17.52
N THR A 284 4.73 35.48 16.68
CA THR A 284 4.01 36.73 17.02
C THR A 284 2.78 37.00 16.15
N GLU A 285 2.61 36.32 15.03
CA GLU A 285 1.47 36.44 14.12
C GLU A 285 1.16 35.08 13.46
N PRO A 286 -0.08 34.83 13.01
CA PRO A 286 -1.25 35.70 13.13
C PRO A 286 -1.85 35.63 14.54
N ILE A 287 -2.23 36.78 15.13
CA ILE A 287 -2.78 36.83 16.50
C ILE A 287 -3.87 35.76 16.80
N PRO A 288 -4.83 35.44 15.90
CA PRO A 288 -5.84 34.41 16.17
C PRO A 288 -5.33 32.96 16.20
N ALA A 289 -4.09 32.69 15.75
CA ALA A 289 -3.41 31.41 15.96
C ALA A 289 -2.64 31.36 17.30
N LEU A 290 -2.45 32.50 17.97
CA LEU A 290 -1.73 32.58 19.23
C LEU A 290 -2.65 32.31 20.44
N GLY A 291 -2.24 31.36 21.28
CA GLY A 291 -2.89 31.10 22.56
C GLY A 291 -4.23 30.37 22.45
N PRO A 292 -5.03 30.37 23.54
CA PRO A 292 -6.17 29.48 23.67
C PRO A 292 -7.40 29.96 22.87
N LEU A 293 -7.96 29.06 22.07
CA LEU A 293 -9.26 29.22 21.44
C LEU A 293 -10.41 29.25 22.49
N PRO A 294 -11.53 29.93 22.18
CA PRO A 294 -12.70 29.97 23.04
C PRO A 294 -13.46 28.63 23.04
N ASP A 295 -14.09 28.28 24.17
CA ASP A 295 -15.01 27.15 24.25
C ASP A 295 -16.11 27.23 23.17
N PRO A 296 -16.50 26.10 22.52
CA PRO A 296 -16.07 24.73 22.78
C PRO A 296 -14.81 24.30 21.98
N TYR A 297 -14.10 25.23 21.34
CA TYR A 297 -12.98 24.94 20.44
C TYR A 297 -11.65 24.85 21.18
N GLY A 298 -10.70 24.13 20.57
CA GLY A 298 -9.41 23.82 21.17
C GLY A 298 -9.52 22.71 22.22
N ARG A 299 -8.51 21.85 22.29
CA ARG A 299 -8.49 20.71 23.23
C ARG A 299 -7.57 21.04 24.42
N PRO A 300 -7.99 20.79 25.68
CA PRO A 300 -7.16 21.09 26.86
C PRO A 300 -5.77 20.45 26.83
N ASP A 301 -5.65 19.25 26.26
CA ASP A 301 -4.39 18.51 26.11
C ASP A 301 -3.36 19.21 25.22
N PHE A 302 -3.80 20.21 24.44
CA PHE A 302 -3.00 21.02 23.52
C PHE A 302 -3.13 22.52 23.86
N ASN A 303 -3.22 22.87 25.15
CA ASN A 303 -3.41 24.24 25.67
C ASN A 303 -4.61 25.02 25.10
N ARG A 304 -5.55 24.35 24.40
CA ARG A 304 -6.57 24.94 23.53
C ARG A 304 -6.03 25.76 22.35
N GLU A 305 -4.76 25.63 22.00
CA GLU A 305 -4.15 26.35 20.87
C GLU A 305 -4.76 25.91 19.52
N LEU A 306 -4.59 26.75 18.49
CA LEU A 306 -5.12 26.46 17.16
C LEU A 306 -4.43 25.26 16.50
N SER A 307 -3.11 25.21 16.53
CA SER A 307 -2.33 24.16 15.86
C SER A 307 -1.08 23.79 16.63
N TRP A 308 -0.81 22.49 16.69
CA TRP A 308 0.38 21.85 17.23
C TRP A 308 1.12 21.06 16.13
N LEU A 309 0.76 21.28 14.86
CA LEU A 309 1.47 20.68 13.74
C LEU A 309 2.87 21.30 13.59
N PRO A 310 3.89 20.51 13.21
CA PRO A 310 5.27 20.99 13.02
C PRO A 310 5.46 21.87 11.76
N GLY A 311 4.36 22.23 11.08
CA GLY A 311 4.35 22.74 9.71
C GLY A 311 4.31 21.63 8.67
N GLN A 312 4.09 22.01 7.40
CA GLN A 312 4.07 21.06 6.29
C GLN A 312 5.52 20.70 5.91
N ARG A 313 5.94 19.47 6.18
CA ARG A 313 7.32 19.00 5.94
C ARG A 313 7.72 19.08 4.47
N LEU A 314 6.77 18.79 3.57
CA LEU A 314 6.95 18.85 2.11
C LEU A 314 6.15 20.01 1.50
N SER A 315 6.34 21.21 2.04
CA SER A 315 5.61 22.43 1.64
C SER A 315 5.91 22.94 0.22
N ALA A 316 5.00 23.76 -0.31
CA ALA A 316 5.26 24.61 -1.48
C ALA A 316 6.32 25.73 -1.23
N CYS A 317 6.79 25.90 0.01
CA CYS A 317 7.83 26.87 0.37
C CYS A 317 9.26 26.30 0.33
N THR A 318 9.43 25.00 0.08
CA THR A 318 10.74 24.32 0.13
C THR A 318 11.73 24.87 -0.92
N CYS A 319 13.00 25.08 -0.55
CA CYS A 319 14.05 25.63 -1.42
C CYS A 319 14.36 24.67 -2.59
N LYS A 320 14.70 25.18 -3.78
CA LYS A 320 15.01 24.36 -4.96
C LYS A 320 16.22 23.44 -4.69
N GLY A 321 16.05 22.13 -4.92
CA GLY A 321 17.12 21.14 -4.76
C GLY A 321 17.19 20.48 -3.39
N GLU A 322 16.33 20.88 -2.44
CA GLU A 322 16.10 20.14 -1.20
C GLU A 322 15.38 18.81 -1.44
N ASP A 323 15.38 17.95 -0.43
CA ASP A 323 14.65 16.68 -0.44
C ASP A 323 13.13 16.90 -0.49
N HIS A 324 12.56 16.78 -1.68
CA HIS A 324 11.13 17.03 -1.92
C HIS A 324 10.63 16.19 -3.12
N PRO A 325 9.55 15.40 -2.97
CA PRO A 325 9.04 14.56 -4.05
C PRO A 325 8.21 15.31 -5.09
N GLY A 326 7.53 16.39 -4.72
CA GLY A 326 6.64 17.11 -5.62
C GLY A 326 7.37 17.63 -6.86
N PRO A 327 6.70 17.74 -8.03
CA PRO A 327 7.31 18.33 -9.21
C PRO A 327 7.69 19.80 -8.96
N TRP A 328 8.80 20.22 -9.56
CA TRP A 328 9.21 21.62 -9.55
C TRP A 328 8.47 22.41 -10.64
N LEU A 329 7.66 23.38 -10.21
CA LEU A 329 6.81 24.20 -11.07
C LEU A 329 7.63 25.40 -11.60
N GLU A 330 8.35 25.21 -12.71
CA GLU A 330 9.30 26.23 -13.24
C GLU A 330 8.67 27.62 -13.50
N LYS A 331 7.36 27.69 -13.79
CA LYS A 331 6.66 28.98 -13.97
C LYS A 331 6.43 29.74 -12.66
N GLU A 332 6.35 29.04 -11.55
CA GLU A 332 6.02 29.58 -10.22
C GLU A 332 7.22 29.66 -9.29
N GLY A 333 8.35 29.04 -9.66
CA GLY A 333 9.58 29.08 -8.88
C GLY A 333 9.46 28.38 -7.52
N ARG A 334 8.69 27.28 -7.48
CA ARG A 334 8.41 26.50 -6.26
C ARG A 334 8.18 25.03 -6.59
N TYR A 335 8.18 24.19 -5.56
CA TYR A 335 7.60 22.85 -5.63
C TYR A 335 6.07 22.90 -5.52
N ARG A 336 5.39 21.91 -6.13
CA ARG A 336 4.03 21.54 -5.74
C ARG A 336 4.09 20.96 -4.33
N GLY A 337 3.41 21.57 -3.36
CA GLY A 337 3.30 21.12 -1.97
C GLY A 337 2.62 19.75 -1.87
N ARG A 338 3.07 18.94 -0.91
CA ARG A 338 2.73 17.52 -0.77
C ARG A 338 2.35 17.18 0.66
N GLY A 339 1.56 16.12 0.83
CA GLY A 339 1.10 15.69 2.15
C GLY A 339 0.52 14.28 2.16
N SER A 340 -0.19 13.99 3.24
CA SER A 340 -0.84 12.69 3.50
C SER A 340 -2.26 12.95 4.01
N PRO A 341 -3.18 13.44 3.15
CA PRO A 341 -4.56 13.72 3.55
C PRO A 341 -5.35 12.45 3.82
N GLU A 342 -6.50 12.61 4.48
CA GLU A 342 -7.34 11.52 4.98
C GLU A 342 -8.81 11.77 4.62
N ILE A 343 -9.49 10.71 4.13
CA ILE A 343 -10.94 10.71 3.85
C ILE A 343 -11.54 9.40 4.36
N ASP A 344 -12.51 9.49 5.27
CA ASP A 344 -13.12 8.34 5.93
C ASP A 344 -14.32 7.82 5.14
N ILE A 345 -14.30 6.52 4.81
CA ILE A 345 -15.47 5.81 4.24
C ILE A 345 -16.49 5.59 5.35
N ILE A 346 -16.03 5.04 6.48
CA ILE A 346 -16.76 4.93 7.74
C ILE A 346 -15.81 4.99 8.94
N GLU A 347 -16.29 5.63 10.00
CA GLU A 347 -15.87 5.37 11.38
C GLU A 347 -17.12 5.10 12.21
N ALA A 348 -17.46 3.82 12.49
CA ALA A 348 -18.69 3.53 13.22
C ALA A 348 -18.53 3.64 14.74
N GLN A 349 -19.60 4.08 15.41
CA GLN A 349 -19.69 4.23 16.86
C GLN A 349 -21.13 4.33 17.33
N LYS A 350 -21.36 4.13 18.63
CA LYS A 350 -22.62 4.49 19.27
C LYS A 350 -22.85 6.01 19.17
N CYS A 351 -24.06 6.44 18.78
CA CYS A 351 -24.38 7.86 18.63
C CYS A 351 -24.55 8.60 19.97
N LYS A 352 -23.44 8.86 20.67
CA LYS A 352 -23.38 9.51 22.00
C LYS A 352 -24.29 10.73 22.15
N ARG A 353 -24.43 11.54 21.08
CA ARG A 353 -25.26 12.76 21.06
C ARG A 353 -26.75 12.51 21.18
N ARG A 354 -27.25 11.33 20.81
CA ARG A 354 -28.68 10.98 20.79
C ARG A 354 -29.12 10.25 22.08
N GLY A 355 -28.27 10.24 23.12
CA GLY A 355 -28.58 9.75 24.46
C GLY A 355 -28.17 8.28 24.72
N PRO A 356 -28.48 7.73 25.90
CA PRO A 356 -28.01 6.39 26.31
C PRO A 356 -28.64 5.24 25.51
N LEU A 357 -29.85 5.46 24.99
CA LEU A 357 -30.60 4.52 24.12
C LEU A 357 -30.29 4.72 22.63
N ALA A 358 -29.27 5.52 22.29
CA ALA A 358 -28.88 5.71 20.90
C ALA A 358 -28.28 4.43 20.31
N HIS A 359 -28.60 4.16 19.05
CA HIS A 359 -28.03 3.07 18.27
C HIS A 359 -26.70 3.51 17.62
N GLN A 360 -26.19 2.75 16.65
CA GLN A 360 -24.96 3.10 15.92
C GLN A 360 -25.18 4.19 14.86
N CYS A 361 -24.09 4.87 14.53
CA CYS A 361 -23.93 5.74 13.38
C CYS A 361 -22.49 5.68 12.89
N VAL A 362 -22.30 6.13 11.65
CA VAL A 362 -20.97 6.38 11.08
C VAL A 362 -20.66 7.87 11.15
N SER A 363 -19.45 8.20 11.59
CA SER A 363 -18.79 9.45 11.20
C SER A 363 -18.22 9.25 9.80
N GLN A 364 -18.35 10.26 8.96
CA GLN A 364 -17.83 10.32 7.61
C GLN A 364 -17.19 11.69 7.42
N SER A 365 -15.88 11.72 7.15
CA SER A 365 -15.04 12.91 7.28
C SER A 365 -14.08 13.07 6.11
N ALA A 366 -13.68 14.31 5.87
CA ALA A 366 -12.36 14.61 5.31
C ALA A 366 -11.57 15.46 6.31
N GLN A 367 -10.30 15.12 6.51
CA GLN A 367 -9.39 15.85 7.39
C GLN A 367 -8.51 16.80 6.58
N PHE A 368 -8.23 17.98 7.15
CA PHE A 368 -7.52 19.06 6.49
C PHE A 368 -6.51 19.71 7.43
N ALA A 369 -5.35 20.06 6.85
CA ALA A 369 -4.43 21.06 7.36
C ALA A 369 -3.98 21.98 6.21
N PRO A 370 -3.69 23.27 6.48
CA PRO A 370 -3.81 23.96 7.77
C PRO A 370 -5.27 24.31 8.13
N PHE A 371 -5.48 24.84 9.33
CA PHE A 371 -6.80 25.06 9.92
C PHE A 371 -7.28 26.51 9.79
N SER A 372 -8.59 26.70 9.59
CA SER A 372 -9.27 27.98 9.80
C SER A 372 -9.27 28.37 11.29
N ASN A 373 -9.48 29.65 11.56
CA ASN A 373 -9.79 30.15 12.89
C ASN A 373 -11.01 29.40 13.49
N THR A 374 -10.89 28.98 14.75
CA THR A 374 -11.82 28.07 15.45
C THR A 374 -12.30 26.85 14.65
N TYR A 375 -11.47 26.34 13.73
CA TYR A 375 -11.81 25.22 12.83
C TYR A 375 -13.08 25.46 11.98
N ASN A 376 -13.40 26.71 11.68
CA ASN A 376 -14.58 27.07 10.90
C ASN A 376 -14.49 26.55 9.46
N PHE A 377 -15.61 26.08 8.92
CA PHE A 377 -15.79 25.73 7.51
C PHE A 377 -17.11 26.31 7.00
N ASP A 378 -17.23 26.57 5.71
CA ASP A 378 -18.46 27.12 5.13
C ASP A 378 -19.59 26.05 5.12
N PRO A 379 -20.69 26.24 5.86
CA PRO A 379 -21.80 25.30 5.86
C PRO A 379 -22.56 25.26 4.53
N ILE A 380 -22.41 26.24 3.63
CA ILE A 380 -22.98 26.22 2.28
C ILE A 380 -22.25 25.20 1.39
N GLY A 381 -20.93 25.04 1.60
CA GLY A 381 -20.15 24.00 0.94
C GLY A 381 -20.47 22.58 1.42
N THR A 382 -21.15 22.43 2.56
CA THR A 382 -21.51 21.13 3.15
C THR A 382 -23.02 20.87 3.06
N GLU A 383 -23.44 20.19 1.99
CA GLU A 383 -24.82 19.88 1.61
C GLU A 383 -25.27 18.53 2.21
N ILE A 384 -26.41 18.46 2.91
CA ILE A 384 -26.95 17.20 3.46
C ILE A 384 -28.05 16.66 2.51
N HIS A 385 -27.92 15.41 2.08
CA HIS A 385 -28.86 14.74 1.17
C HIS A 385 -29.94 13.94 1.90
N SER A 386 -29.66 13.42 3.09
CA SER A 386 -30.58 12.61 3.92
C SER A 386 -30.80 13.22 5.32
N PRO A 387 -31.44 14.40 5.43
CA PRO A 387 -31.58 15.15 6.68
C PRO A 387 -32.40 14.45 7.78
N GLU A 388 -33.14 13.39 7.44
CA GLU A 388 -33.85 12.53 8.38
C GLU A 388 -32.93 11.59 9.19
N LYS A 389 -31.73 11.28 8.69
CA LYS A 389 -30.73 10.43 9.38
C LYS A 389 -29.35 11.06 9.57
N THR A 390 -28.98 12.03 8.73
CA THR A 390 -27.66 12.69 8.67
C THR A 390 -27.68 14.08 9.32
N GLU A 391 -26.73 14.36 10.19
CA GLU A 391 -26.52 15.67 10.82
C GLU A 391 -25.04 16.11 10.74
N ARG A 392 -24.75 17.42 10.68
CA ARG A 392 -23.35 17.90 10.71
C ARG A 392 -22.69 17.54 12.03
N ASN A 393 -21.43 17.13 11.97
CA ASN A 393 -20.67 16.76 13.15
C ASN A 393 -20.33 18.03 13.98
N GLN A 394 -20.60 18.02 15.28
CA GLN A 394 -20.20 19.13 16.18
C GLN A 394 -18.69 19.10 16.52
N TYR A 395 -17.99 18.03 16.15
CA TYR A 395 -16.54 17.98 16.21
C TYR A 395 -15.99 18.52 14.89
N HIS A 396 -15.31 19.66 14.95
CA HIS A 396 -14.71 20.32 13.79
C HIS A 396 -13.19 20.12 13.71
N GLY A 397 -12.58 19.42 14.69
CA GLY A 397 -11.13 19.25 14.76
C GLY A 397 -10.51 19.40 16.15
N SER A 398 -9.18 19.47 16.14
CA SER A 398 -8.28 19.64 17.27
C SER A 398 -6.96 20.24 16.78
N ALA A 399 -6.00 20.53 17.68
CA ALA A 399 -4.72 21.11 17.30
C ALA A 399 -3.86 20.24 16.34
N LEU A 400 -4.30 19.02 16.01
CA LEU A 400 -3.65 18.12 15.04
C LEU A 400 -4.42 17.99 13.72
N GLN A 401 -5.68 18.42 13.63
CA GLN A 401 -6.50 18.30 12.41
C GLN A 401 -7.73 19.23 12.42
N GLN A 402 -8.09 19.81 11.28
CA GLN A 402 -9.46 20.30 11.04
C GLN A 402 -10.26 19.20 10.34
N SER A 403 -11.48 18.95 10.79
CA SER A 403 -12.39 17.94 10.23
C SER A 403 -13.63 18.59 9.67
N VAL A 404 -14.01 18.23 8.43
CA VAL A 404 -15.35 18.50 7.92
C VAL A 404 -16.06 17.16 7.78
N SER A 405 -17.10 16.95 8.61
CA SER A 405 -17.77 15.66 8.72
C SER A 405 -19.25 15.77 9.04
N CYS A 406 -20.00 14.70 8.73
CA CYS A 406 -21.36 14.47 9.20
C CYS A 406 -21.45 13.12 9.93
N ILE A 407 -22.45 13.00 10.80
CA ILE A 407 -22.83 11.75 11.45
C ILE A 407 -24.13 11.26 10.84
N THR A 408 -24.14 10.01 10.39
CA THR A 408 -25.31 9.36 9.77
C THR A 408 -25.72 8.14 10.56
N ASN A 409 -26.99 8.07 11.00
CA ASN A 409 -27.55 6.85 11.58
C ASN A 409 -27.47 5.70 10.57
N VAL A 410 -27.04 4.52 11.06
CA VAL A 410 -27.05 3.28 10.28
C VAL A 410 -28.19 2.36 10.71
N SER A 411 -28.57 1.45 9.82
CA SER A 411 -29.59 0.44 10.10
C SER A 411 -29.10 -0.61 11.11
N ASP A 412 -29.94 -0.95 12.08
CA ASP A 412 -29.73 -2.08 12.99
C ASP A 412 -29.53 -3.41 12.23
N SER A 413 -30.06 -3.52 11.01
CA SER A 413 -29.84 -4.70 10.16
C SER A 413 -28.38 -4.88 9.74
N THR A 414 -27.57 -3.82 9.75
CA THR A 414 -26.15 -3.84 9.37
C THR A 414 -25.25 -4.29 10.54
N MET A 415 -25.83 -4.57 11.71
CA MET A 415 -25.14 -4.93 12.95
C MET A 415 -25.20 -6.45 13.22
N ALA A 416 -24.13 -7.03 13.77
CA ALA A 416 -24.13 -8.42 14.24
C ALA A 416 -23.32 -8.63 15.53
N ASP A 417 -23.90 -9.38 16.47
CA ASP A 417 -23.24 -9.79 17.72
C ASP A 417 -22.61 -11.18 17.54
N GLY A 418 -21.34 -11.22 17.14
CA GLY A 418 -20.59 -12.44 16.80
C GLY A 418 -20.45 -12.67 15.28
N GLU A 419 -20.29 -13.93 14.86
CA GLU A 419 -20.02 -14.31 13.45
C GLU A 419 -21.28 -14.53 12.59
N LEU A 420 -22.44 -14.68 13.22
CA LEU A 420 -23.67 -15.15 12.59
C LEU A 420 -24.84 -14.23 12.91
N GLY A 421 -25.45 -13.68 11.87
CA GLY A 421 -26.53 -12.68 11.98
C GLY A 421 -26.20 -11.43 11.17
N GLY A 422 -27.06 -10.42 11.28
CA GLY A 422 -26.94 -9.19 10.52
C GLY A 422 -27.05 -9.37 8.99
N GLY A 423 -27.01 -8.23 8.31
CA GLY A 423 -26.80 -8.07 6.87
C GLY A 423 -25.65 -7.08 6.66
N PHE A 424 -25.54 -6.55 5.44
CA PHE A 424 -24.46 -5.65 5.03
C PHE A 424 -25.04 -4.31 4.59
N GLY A 425 -24.42 -3.23 5.04
CA GLY A 425 -24.68 -1.87 4.60
C GLY A 425 -23.65 -1.45 3.55
N LEU A 426 -24.10 -0.68 2.55
CA LEU A 426 -23.22 -0.11 1.54
C LEU A 426 -22.73 1.26 2.00
N PHE A 427 -21.42 1.39 2.17
CA PHE A 427 -20.76 2.62 2.59
C PHE A 427 -19.70 3.02 1.57
N GLY A 428 -19.52 4.31 1.33
CA GLY A 428 -18.65 4.76 0.25
C GLY A 428 -18.57 6.27 0.13
N PHE A 429 -17.77 6.73 -0.82
CA PHE A 429 -17.86 8.09 -1.33
C PHE A 429 -17.42 8.19 -2.79
N GLU A 430 -18.00 9.16 -3.49
CA GLU A 430 -17.45 9.72 -4.71
C GLU A 430 -16.61 10.94 -4.34
N TYR A 431 -15.42 11.09 -4.92
CA TYR A 431 -14.66 12.33 -4.80
C TYR A 431 -13.98 12.72 -6.10
N PHE A 432 -13.84 14.02 -6.28
CA PHE A 432 -13.09 14.62 -7.35
C PHE A 432 -12.24 15.76 -6.79
N ALA A 433 -10.94 15.73 -7.09
CA ALA A 433 -9.99 16.75 -6.73
C ALA A 433 -9.50 17.45 -7.99
N ASP A 434 -9.90 18.71 -8.13
CA ASP A 434 -9.34 19.67 -9.07
C ASP A 434 -8.51 20.69 -8.26
N PRO A 435 -7.16 20.58 -8.27
CA PRO A 435 -6.29 21.49 -7.54
C PRO A 435 -6.19 22.88 -8.19
N ASP A 436 -6.54 23.01 -9.47
CA ASP A 436 -6.45 24.26 -10.23
C ASP A 436 -7.75 25.07 -10.14
N ASP A 437 -8.91 24.40 -10.06
CA ASP A 437 -10.21 24.98 -9.64
C ASP A 437 -10.86 24.19 -8.48
N PRO A 438 -10.50 24.51 -7.23
CA PRO A 438 -11.11 23.91 -6.03
C PRO A 438 -12.62 24.12 -5.88
N SER A 439 -13.28 24.93 -6.73
CA SER A 439 -14.75 25.01 -6.78
C SER A 439 -15.41 23.84 -7.51
N GLN A 440 -14.68 23.13 -8.39
CA GLN A 440 -15.12 21.86 -8.98
C GLN A 440 -14.92 20.67 -8.04
N SER A 441 -14.04 20.81 -7.04
CA SER A 441 -13.69 19.73 -6.10
C SER A 441 -14.85 19.38 -5.16
N TYR A 442 -15.04 18.09 -4.87
CA TYR A 442 -16.03 17.61 -3.89
C TYR A 442 -15.72 16.20 -3.36
N VAL A 443 -16.36 15.86 -2.25
CA VAL A 443 -16.54 14.50 -1.74
C VAL A 443 -18.02 14.32 -1.42
N THR A 444 -18.66 13.25 -1.90
CA THR A 444 -20.08 12.90 -1.68
C THR A 444 -20.16 11.50 -1.10
N TRP A 445 -20.57 11.39 0.16
CA TRP A 445 -20.63 10.14 0.90
C TRP A 445 -21.96 9.39 0.74
N ILE A 446 -21.89 8.08 0.96
CA ILE A 446 -23.00 7.14 1.02
C ILE A 446 -23.00 6.45 2.39
N SER A 447 -24.19 6.27 2.97
CA SER A 447 -24.40 5.43 4.15
C SER A 447 -25.69 4.61 4.00
N ASP A 448 -25.57 3.30 4.17
CA ASP A 448 -26.60 2.29 3.85
C ASP A 448 -27.18 2.46 2.42
N GLY A 449 -26.31 2.67 1.43
CA GLY A 449 -26.68 2.78 0.01
C GLY A 449 -27.32 4.11 -0.42
N GLU A 450 -27.57 5.04 0.50
CA GLU A 450 -28.13 6.36 0.22
C GLU A 450 -27.09 7.47 0.45
N LYS A 451 -27.14 8.54 -0.36
CA LYS A 451 -26.26 9.71 -0.16
C LYS A 451 -26.48 10.32 1.23
N SER A 452 -25.42 10.47 2.02
CA SER A 452 -25.48 11.13 3.33
C SER A 452 -25.35 12.65 3.17
N HIS A 453 -24.21 13.09 2.64
CA HIS A 453 -23.85 14.49 2.48
C HIS A 453 -22.76 14.69 1.41
N THR A 454 -22.52 15.94 1.03
CA THR A 454 -21.43 16.37 0.15
C THR A 454 -20.65 17.50 0.81
N VAL A 455 -19.33 17.41 0.80
CA VAL A 455 -18.40 18.51 1.14
C VAL A 455 -17.74 18.98 -0.13
N ARG A 456 -17.86 20.26 -0.46
CA ARG A 456 -17.21 20.89 -1.62
C ARG A 456 -15.83 21.42 -1.21
N GLY A 457 -14.90 21.55 -2.15
CA GLY A 457 -13.57 22.13 -1.88
C GLY A 457 -13.65 23.55 -1.28
N THR A 458 -14.70 24.30 -1.62
CA THR A 458 -14.98 25.63 -1.05
C THR A 458 -15.35 25.60 0.44
N SER A 459 -15.71 24.46 1.04
CA SER A 459 -15.98 24.35 2.49
C SER A 459 -14.77 24.79 3.34
N VAL A 460 -13.56 24.55 2.85
CA VAL A 460 -12.28 24.91 3.51
C VAL A 460 -11.51 25.97 2.72
N GLY A 461 -12.24 27.02 2.30
CA GLY A 461 -11.68 28.19 1.60
C GLY A 461 -10.72 29.04 2.45
N PRO A 462 -9.98 29.97 1.84
CA PRO A 462 -8.97 30.80 2.51
C PRO A 462 -9.49 31.51 3.76
N ASP A 463 -8.68 31.52 4.82
CA ASP A 463 -8.97 32.26 6.06
C ASP A 463 -7.86 33.28 6.34
N ALA A 464 -8.11 34.52 5.92
CA ALA A 464 -7.20 35.64 6.11
C ALA A 464 -6.99 36.02 7.60
N SER A 465 -7.86 35.59 8.53
CA SER A 465 -7.69 35.87 9.95
C SER A 465 -6.56 35.05 10.59
N VAL A 466 -6.24 33.89 9.99
CA VAL A 466 -5.09 33.03 10.35
C VAL A 466 -4.10 32.86 9.19
N GLY A 467 -4.18 33.72 8.17
CA GLY A 467 -3.20 33.83 7.10
C GLY A 467 -3.08 32.62 6.16
N VAL A 468 -4.09 31.75 6.07
CA VAL A 468 -4.04 30.53 5.25
C VAL A 468 -4.84 30.66 3.95
N GLY A 469 -4.27 30.13 2.86
CA GLY A 469 -4.91 29.95 1.57
C GLY A 469 -5.94 28.81 1.52
N GLN A 470 -6.33 28.46 0.29
CA GLN A 470 -7.33 27.42 0.00
C GLN A 470 -6.76 26.04 0.33
N ARG A 471 -7.50 25.22 1.10
CA ARG A 471 -7.20 23.79 1.28
C ARG A 471 -7.84 22.98 0.16
N LEU A 472 -7.24 21.85 -0.22
CA LEU A 472 -7.69 21.05 -1.36
C LEU A 472 -8.45 19.81 -0.88
N VAL A 473 -9.43 19.36 -1.69
CA VAL A 473 -9.85 17.95 -1.63
C VAL A 473 -8.68 17.11 -2.12
N ALA A 474 -8.35 16.01 -1.43
CA ALA A 474 -7.12 15.24 -1.61
C ALA A 474 -6.77 14.93 -3.08
N PRO A 475 -5.74 15.59 -3.66
CA PRO A 475 -5.28 15.28 -5.02
C PRO A 475 -4.14 14.23 -5.02
N GLU A 476 -3.63 13.88 -3.84
CA GLU A 476 -2.62 12.85 -3.62
C GLU A 476 -3.15 11.45 -4.02
N PRO A 477 -2.29 10.50 -4.43
CA PRO A 477 -2.67 9.09 -4.52
C PRO A 477 -2.91 8.55 -3.11
N MET A 478 -4.11 8.03 -2.87
CA MET A 478 -4.48 7.46 -1.57
C MET A 478 -4.67 5.96 -1.63
N PHE A 479 -4.28 5.27 -0.55
CA PHE A 479 -4.48 3.83 -0.35
C PHE A 479 -5.57 3.56 0.69
N ILE A 480 -6.11 2.34 0.67
CA ILE A 480 -7.24 1.91 1.52
C ILE A 480 -6.73 1.32 2.82
N ILE A 481 -7.37 1.65 3.94
CA ILE A 481 -7.15 1.06 5.27
C ILE A 481 -8.48 0.54 5.80
N LEU A 482 -8.46 -0.67 6.38
CA LEU A 482 -9.61 -1.34 6.98
C LEU A 482 -9.18 -1.87 8.36
N ASN A 483 -9.83 -1.45 9.45
CA ASN A 483 -9.44 -1.88 10.80
C ASN A 483 -10.66 -2.06 11.72
N LEU A 484 -10.48 -2.82 12.79
CA LEU A 484 -11.43 -2.88 13.91
C LEU A 484 -10.73 -2.39 15.18
N GLY A 485 -10.84 -1.09 15.44
CA GLY A 485 -10.20 -0.46 16.59
C GLY A 485 -11.06 -0.47 17.85
N VAL A 486 -10.44 -0.21 19.00
CA VAL A 486 -11.08 0.16 20.27
C VAL A 486 -10.26 1.25 20.96
N SER A 487 -10.78 2.48 20.98
CA SER A 487 -10.07 3.62 21.58
C SER A 487 -10.95 4.52 22.45
N SER A 488 -10.45 4.80 23.65
CA SER A 488 -10.99 5.82 24.56
C SER A 488 -10.83 7.26 24.03
N SER A 489 -9.93 7.48 23.06
CA SER A 489 -9.78 8.77 22.37
C SER A 489 -10.95 9.04 21.41
N PHE A 490 -11.56 7.97 20.87
CA PHE A 490 -12.68 8.05 19.94
C PHE A 490 -14.03 7.91 20.64
N GLN A 491 -14.21 6.92 21.54
CA GLN A 491 -15.48 6.72 22.25
C GLN A 491 -15.35 6.23 23.69
N THR A 492 -16.42 6.39 24.46
CA THR A 492 -16.55 5.71 25.76
C THR A 492 -16.67 4.21 25.51
N VAL A 493 -15.64 3.46 25.89
CA VAL A 493 -15.61 1.99 25.77
C VAL A 493 -16.37 1.37 26.94
N ASP A 494 -17.38 0.56 26.65
CA ASP A 494 -18.10 -0.23 27.65
C ASP A 494 -17.81 -1.72 27.45
N MET A 495 -16.72 -2.17 28.06
CA MET A 495 -16.29 -3.58 28.04
C MET A 495 -17.35 -4.56 28.58
N THR A 496 -18.39 -4.08 29.29
CA THR A 496 -19.47 -4.94 29.79
C THR A 496 -20.61 -5.13 28.78
N ALA A 497 -20.69 -4.26 27.78
CA ALA A 497 -21.63 -4.33 26.65
C ALA A 497 -21.02 -4.96 25.38
N MET A 498 -19.73 -5.30 25.41
CA MET A 498 -18.98 -5.90 24.30
C MET A 498 -18.88 -7.42 24.44
N THR A 499 -19.15 -8.13 23.35
CA THR A 499 -18.95 -9.57 23.18
C THR A 499 -17.56 -9.84 22.57
N PHE A 500 -16.93 -10.97 22.90
CA PHE A 500 -15.67 -11.38 22.30
C PHE A 500 -15.69 -12.90 21.97
N PRO A 501 -15.17 -13.33 20.81
CA PRO A 501 -14.67 -12.50 19.71
C PRO A 501 -15.78 -11.70 19.03
N SER A 502 -15.40 -10.59 18.39
CA SER A 502 -16.28 -9.76 17.57
C SER A 502 -15.62 -9.50 16.21
N TYR A 503 -16.42 -9.15 15.20
CA TYR A 503 -15.97 -9.15 13.82
C TYR A 503 -16.47 -7.93 13.06
N PHE A 504 -15.55 -7.29 12.34
CA PHE A 504 -15.87 -6.38 11.25
C PHE A 504 -15.73 -7.17 9.95
N LEU A 505 -16.86 -7.35 9.25
CA LEU A 505 -16.94 -8.22 8.06
C LEU A 505 -17.14 -7.36 6.83
N ILE A 506 -16.38 -7.61 5.78
CA ILE A 506 -16.48 -6.88 4.51
C ILE A 506 -16.68 -7.89 3.37
N ASP A 507 -17.84 -7.81 2.74
CA ASP A 507 -18.29 -8.64 1.62
C ASP A 507 -17.50 -8.31 0.34
N TYR A 508 -17.31 -7.01 0.06
CA TYR A 508 -16.38 -6.57 -0.99
C TYR A 508 -15.83 -5.16 -0.76
N VAL A 509 -14.71 -4.86 -1.42
CA VAL A 509 -14.21 -3.51 -1.68
C VAL A 509 -14.22 -3.27 -3.18
N ARG A 510 -14.77 -2.14 -3.66
CA ARG A 510 -14.77 -1.78 -5.08
C ARG A 510 -14.41 -0.31 -5.30
N VAL A 511 -13.56 -0.05 -6.29
CA VAL A 511 -13.08 1.27 -6.67
C VAL A 511 -13.28 1.49 -8.18
N TYR A 512 -13.80 2.65 -8.53
CA TYR A 512 -14.20 3.02 -9.87
C TYR A 512 -13.64 4.41 -10.21
N GLN A 513 -13.33 4.67 -11.48
CA GLN A 513 -12.89 5.99 -11.95
C GLN A 513 -13.67 6.43 -13.20
N ARG A 514 -13.63 7.73 -13.51
CA ARG A 514 -14.36 8.32 -14.64
C ARG A 514 -13.82 7.75 -15.95
N LYS A 515 -14.68 7.05 -16.68
CA LYS A 515 -14.32 6.29 -17.88
C LYS A 515 -13.67 7.17 -18.94
N GLY A 516 -12.43 6.88 -19.29
CA GLY A 516 -11.66 7.65 -20.27
C GLY A 516 -11.30 9.09 -19.88
N SER A 517 -11.35 9.47 -18.59
CA SER A 517 -10.82 10.75 -18.13
C SER A 517 -9.30 10.72 -17.97
N SER A 518 -8.62 11.84 -18.25
CA SER A 518 -7.22 12.09 -17.89
C SER A 518 -6.96 12.08 -16.38
N ASP A 519 -7.98 12.38 -15.59
CA ASP A 519 -7.88 12.59 -14.15
C ASP A 519 -8.01 11.25 -13.38
N SER A 520 -8.19 10.15 -14.12
CA SER A 520 -8.30 8.80 -13.59
C SER A 520 -6.93 8.14 -13.53
N ALA A 521 -6.26 8.30 -12.39
CA ALA A 521 -4.98 7.66 -12.11
C ALA A 521 -5.16 6.53 -11.09
N ILE A 522 -4.78 5.31 -11.47
CA ILE A 522 -4.44 4.23 -10.56
C ILE A 522 -2.92 4.16 -10.39
N GLY A 523 -2.48 3.73 -9.21
CA GLY A 523 -1.08 3.63 -8.84
C GLY A 523 -0.64 4.70 -7.84
N CYS A 524 0.44 4.40 -7.12
CA CYS A 524 0.93 5.21 -6.00
C CYS A 524 1.97 6.27 -6.40
N ASP A 525 2.42 6.28 -7.65
CA ASP A 525 3.49 7.15 -8.18
C ASP A 525 3.07 7.95 -9.44
N PRO A 526 1.95 8.68 -9.44
CA PRO A 526 1.54 9.51 -10.57
C PRO A 526 2.53 10.67 -10.79
N PRO A 527 2.84 11.10 -12.03
CA PRO A 527 3.88 12.10 -12.31
C PRO A 527 3.71 13.46 -11.63
N GLU A 528 2.47 13.89 -11.35
CA GLU A 528 2.17 15.15 -10.65
C GLU A 528 2.28 15.01 -9.11
N TYR A 529 2.16 13.80 -8.58
CA TYR A 529 2.18 13.48 -7.15
C TYR A 529 3.03 12.22 -6.88
N PRO A 530 4.31 12.16 -7.29
CA PRO A 530 5.13 10.95 -7.15
C PRO A 530 5.45 10.66 -5.68
N THR A 531 5.64 9.40 -5.33
CA THR A 531 5.94 8.96 -3.96
C THR A 531 7.04 7.91 -3.88
N SER A 532 7.22 7.05 -4.90
CA SER A 532 8.04 5.84 -4.78
C SER A 532 9.50 6.15 -4.46
N LYS A 533 10.13 7.09 -5.18
CA LYS A 533 11.52 7.47 -4.90
C LYS A 533 11.71 8.00 -3.46
N TYR A 534 10.76 8.80 -2.98
CA TYR A 534 10.85 9.39 -1.64
C TYR A 534 10.71 8.34 -0.54
N ILE A 535 9.79 7.39 -0.72
CA ILE A 535 9.59 6.26 0.18
C ILE A 535 10.83 5.34 0.15
N GLU A 536 11.41 5.07 -1.03
CA GLU A 536 12.63 4.27 -1.19
C GLU A 536 13.85 4.91 -0.48
N ASP A 537 14.06 6.22 -0.63
CA ASP A 537 15.18 6.94 -0.02
C ASP A 537 15.07 7.05 1.53
N HIS A 538 13.87 6.85 2.08
CA HIS A 538 13.53 7.00 3.52
C HIS A 538 12.93 5.72 4.14
N LEU A 539 13.21 4.56 3.56
CA LEU A 539 12.51 3.30 3.87
C LEU A 539 12.61 2.88 5.34
N ASP A 540 13.67 3.25 6.06
CA ASP A 540 13.83 3.01 7.50
C ASP A 540 12.75 3.71 8.34
N VAL A 541 12.25 4.86 7.89
CA VAL A 541 11.12 5.58 8.54
C VAL A 541 9.81 4.85 8.30
N TYR A 542 9.57 4.38 7.06
CA TYR A 542 8.35 3.66 6.67
C TYR A 542 8.28 2.20 7.17
N MET A 543 9.39 1.68 7.72
CA MET A 543 9.48 0.32 8.26
C MET A 543 9.71 0.27 9.77
N ASN A 544 9.74 1.41 10.47
CA ASN A 544 9.95 1.47 11.93
C ASN A 544 8.81 2.19 12.68
N PRO A 545 7.84 1.46 13.26
CA PRO A 545 6.70 2.08 13.96
C PRO A 545 7.09 2.74 15.30
N ASN A 546 8.32 2.54 15.79
CA ASN A 546 8.80 3.18 17.03
C ASN A 546 9.26 4.64 16.83
N LEU A 547 9.37 5.10 15.58
CA LEU A 547 9.66 6.50 15.28
C LEU A 547 8.34 7.28 15.23
N SER A 548 8.15 8.19 16.18
CA SER A 548 6.95 9.03 16.31
C SER A 548 7.07 10.37 15.59
N PHE A 549 8.29 10.90 15.44
CA PHE A 549 8.56 12.23 14.87
C PHE A 549 9.72 12.17 13.88
N TRP A 550 9.70 13.02 12.85
CA TRP A 550 10.78 13.12 11.86
C TRP A 550 12.13 13.52 12.49
N SER A 551 12.08 14.27 13.59
CA SER A 551 13.25 14.66 14.39
C SER A 551 13.97 13.50 15.10
N GLN A 552 13.38 12.30 15.12
CA GLN A 552 14.01 11.07 15.63
C GLN A 552 14.73 10.26 14.53
N THR A 553 14.59 10.67 13.27
CA THR A 553 15.24 10.02 12.11
C THR A 553 16.67 10.54 11.89
N SER A 554 17.38 9.98 10.91
CA SER A 554 18.68 10.54 10.48
C SER A 554 18.57 11.72 9.51
N TYR A 555 17.36 12.04 9.06
CA TYR A 555 17.08 13.00 7.99
C TYR A 555 16.77 14.40 8.55
N THR A 556 17.17 15.43 7.81
CA THR A 556 16.79 16.82 8.10
C THR A 556 15.37 17.12 7.60
N VAL A 557 14.71 18.11 8.19
CA VAL A 557 13.53 18.73 7.54
C VAL A 557 14.03 19.59 6.38
N PRO A 558 13.44 19.50 5.17
CA PRO A 558 13.83 20.33 4.02
C PRO A 558 13.82 21.82 4.36
N LEU A 559 14.82 22.57 3.90
CA LEU A 559 14.87 24.02 4.04
C LEU A 559 13.67 24.65 3.32
N ASN A 560 13.02 25.61 3.97
CA ASN A 560 11.92 26.35 3.36
C ASN A 560 12.12 27.86 3.54
N LYS A 561 11.72 28.65 2.54
CA LYS A 561 12.03 30.10 2.46
C LYS A 561 11.40 30.95 3.56
N MET A 562 10.41 30.43 4.28
CA MET A 562 9.73 31.12 5.39
C MET A 562 10.35 30.82 6.75
N ARG A 563 10.83 29.59 6.96
CA ARG A 563 11.56 29.13 8.15
C ARG A 563 13.03 29.50 8.11
N ASN A 564 13.59 29.62 6.90
CA ASN A 564 15.00 29.91 6.65
C ASN A 564 15.16 31.12 5.69
N PRO A 565 14.75 32.34 6.09
CA PRO A 565 14.85 33.51 5.21
C PRO A 565 16.28 33.75 4.71
N GLY A 566 16.43 33.96 3.39
CA GLY A 566 17.73 34.15 2.75
C GLY A 566 18.64 32.93 2.71
N SER A 567 18.11 31.72 2.97
CA SER A 567 18.83 30.45 2.83
C SER A 567 18.42 29.64 1.58
N CYS A 568 17.51 30.18 0.76
CA CYS A 568 17.30 29.81 -0.64
C CYS A 568 17.84 30.94 -1.55
#